data_AF-A0A960DQ91-F1
#
_entry.id   AF-A0A960DQ91-F1
#
_cell.length_a   1.000
_cell.length_b   1.000
_cell.length_c   1.000
_cell.angle_alpha   90.00
_cell.angle_beta   90.00
_cell.angle_gamma   90.00
#
_symmetry.space_group_name_H-M   'P 1'
#
loop_
_entity.id
_entity.type
_entity.pdbx_description
1 polymer ?
#
loop_
_entity_poly.entity_id
_entity_poly.type
_entity_poly.pdbx_seq_one_letter_code
_entity_poly.pdbx_strand_id
1 'polypeptide(L)' 'AEAVWLGSFESLAAMAENAEAEILHHRGSELDRYFVFDGPRVYAYLAERAAAVDDAQDTATTAPAGGDHE' A
#
# COMPACT_ATOMS: atom_id res chain seq x y z
N ALA A 1 7.86 9.60 14.70
CA ALA A 1 6.99 8.43 14.94
C ALA A 1 7.87 7.20 14.91
N GLU A 2 7.72 6.31 15.88
CA GLU A 2 8.42 5.01 15.91
C GLU A 2 7.57 3.99 15.15
N ALA A 3 8.20 3.18 14.29
CA ALA A 3 7.50 2.17 13.51
C ALA A 3 7.39 0.86 14.30
N VAL A 4 6.17 0.35 14.45
CA VAL A 4 5.89 -0.95 15.05
C VAL A 4 5.84 -1.99 13.93
N TRP A 5 6.82 -2.89 13.91
CA TRP A 5 6.88 -3.97 12.93
C TRP A 5 5.93 -5.10 13.31
N LEU A 6 5.00 -5.40 12.42
CA LEU A 6 4.04 -6.49 12.56
C LEU A 6 4.58 -7.76 11.91
N GLY A 7 4.22 -8.92 12.48
CA GLY A 7 4.65 -10.22 11.99
C GLY A 7 3.85 -10.77 10.80
N SER A 8 2.71 -10.17 10.45
CA SER A 8 1.88 -10.62 9.33
C SER A 8 1.17 -9.47 8.60
N PHE A 9 0.89 -9.66 7.31
CA PHE A 9 0.11 -8.73 6.50
C PHE A 9 -1.33 -8.60 7.02
N GLU A 10 -1.95 -9.70 7.46
CA GLU A 10 -3.30 -9.71 8.04
C GLU A 10 -3.42 -8.76 9.24
N SER A 11 -2.39 -8.74 10.10
CA SER A 11 -2.35 -7.81 11.24
C SER A 11 -2.29 -6.36 10.76
N LEU A 12 -1.56 -6.08 9.67
CA LEU A 12 -1.49 -4.73 9.10
C LEU A 12 -2.84 -4.32 8.48
N ALA A 13 -3.47 -5.21 7.71
CA ALA A 13 -4.78 -4.97 7.11
C ALA A 13 -5.85 -4.68 8.16
N ALA A 14 -5.87 -5.43 9.26
CA ALA A 14 -6.77 -5.17 10.38
C ALA A 14 -6.57 -3.76 10.97
N MET A 15 -5.33 -3.25 11.05
CA MET A 15 -5.09 -1.88 11.51
C MET A 15 -5.59 -0.84 10.51
N ALA A 16 -5.46 -1.10 9.20
CA ALA A 16 -5.95 -0.22 8.14
C ALA A 16 -7.48 -0.19 8.02
N GLU A 17 -8.18 -1.24 8.45
CA GLU A 17 -9.66 -1.24 8.51
C GLU A 17 -10.19 -0.44 9.71
N ASN A 18 -9.41 -0.35 10.79
CA ASN A 18 -9.82 0.32 12.04
C ASN A 18 -9.34 1.77 12.13
N ALA A 19 -8.16 2.08 11.59
CA ALA A 19 -7.71 3.44 11.34
C ALA A 19 -8.30 3.86 9.99
N GLU A 20 -8.90 5.05 9.87
CA GLU A 20 -9.31 5.60 8.56
C GLU A 20 -8.05 5.98 7.72
N ALA A 21 -7.18 5.01 7.46
CA ALA A 21 -5.83 5.19 6.98
C ALA A 21 -5.56 4.28 5.78
N GLU A 22 -5.03 4.87 4.72
CA GLU A 22 -4.62 4.13 3.53
C GLU A 22 -3.34 3.33 3.79
N ILE A 23 -3.25 2.13 3.22
CA ILE A 23 -2.01 1.33 3.26
C ILE A 23 -1.03 1.89 2.23
N LEU A 24 0.08 2.46 2.71
CA LEU A 24 1.18 2.90 1.85
C LEU A 24 2.06 1.69 1.51
N HIS A 25 2.22 1.41 0.22
CA HIS A 25 3.14 0.39 -0.27
C HIS A 25 4.39 1.03 -0.87
N HIS A 26 5.56 0.61 -0.38
CA HIS A 26 6.87 0.98 -0.91
C HIS A 26 7.61 -0.28 -1.39
N ARG A 27 7.86 -0.33 -2.70
CA ARG A 27 8.65 -1.40 -3.31
C ARG A 27 10.13 -1.20 -3.03
N GLY A 28 10.73 -2.13 -2.29
CA GLY A 28 12.17 -2.17 -2.06
C GLY A 28 12.89 -3.04 -3.09
N SER A 29 14.22 -2.94 -3.15
CA SER A 29 15.04 -3.76 -4.04
C SER A 29 14.99 -5.25 -3.71
N GLU A 30 14.79 -5.59 -2.44
CA GLU A 30 14.80 -6.97 -1.93
C GLU A 30 13.49 -7.37 -1.26
N LEU A 31 12.86 -6.44 -0.53
CA LEU A 31 11.65 -6.64 0.25
C LEU A 31 10.67 -5.50 -0.01
N ASP A 32 9.39 -5.82 -0.09
CA ASP A 32 8.33 -4.83 -0.14
C ASP A 32 7.96 -4.40 1.29
N ARG A 33 7.68 -3.11 1.46
CA ARG A 33 7.35 -2.52 2.77
C ARG A 33 5.96 -1.93 2.71
N TYR A 34 5.14 -2.26 3.69
CA TYR A 34 3.77 -1.76 3.83
C TYR A 34 3.66 -0.97 5.13
N PHE A 35 2.96 0.16 5.11
CA PHE A 35 2.81 1.05 6.26
C PHE A 35 1.35 1.49 6.43
N VAL A 36 0.91 1.57 7.69
CA VAL A 36 -0.37 2.16 8.11
C VAL A 36 -0.09 3.24 9.15
N PHE A 37 -0.68 4.42 8.94
CA PHE A 37 -0.50 5.58 9.81
C PHE A 37 -1.75 5.79 10.67
N ASP A 38 -1.60 5.67 11.99
CA ASP A 38 -2.68 5.85 12.97
C ASP A 38 -2.25 6.92 13.99
N GLY A 39 -2.56 8.17 13.68
CA GLY A 39 -2.10 9.33 14.46
C GLY A 39 -0.58 9.37 14.59
N PRO A 40 -0.01 9.29 15.83
CA PRO A 40 1.44 9.29 16.03
C PRO A 40 2.11 7.93 15.81
N ARG A 41 1.33 6.86 15.58
CA ARG A 41 1.82 5.49 15.43
C ARG A 41 1.91 5.12 13.96
N VAL A 42 2.96 4.37 13.62
CA VAL A 42 3.14 3.78 12.29
C VAL A 42 3.27 2.28 12.48
N TYR A 43 2.38 1.52 11.86
CA TYR A 43 2.48 0.06 11.81
C TYR A 43 3.08 -0.33 10.47
N ALA A 44 4.02 -1.28 10.48
CA ALA A 44 4.78 -1.65 9.29
C ALA A 44 4.86 -3.16 9.11
N TYR A 45 4.86 -3.64 7.87
CA TYR A 45 5.05 -5.05 7.51
C TYR A 45 6.09 -5.16 6.39
N LEU A 46 6.97 -6.16 6.49
CA LEU A 46 7.92 -6.53 5.45
C LEU A 46 7.39 -7.77 4.74
N ALA A 47 7.09 -7.65 3.46
CA ALA A 47 6.84 -8.81 2.62
C ALA A 47 8.13 -9.20 1.94
N GLU A 48 8.49 -10.47 2.03
CA GLU A 48 9.40 -11.06 1.06
C GLU A 48 8.77 -10.88 -0.31
N ARG A 49 9.57 -10.42 -1.29
CA ARG A 49 9.08 -10.22 -2.64
C ARG A 49 8.59 -11.56 -3.15
N ALA A 50 7.27 -11.75 -3.18
CA ALA A 50 6.67 -12.89 -3.86
C ALA A 50 7.25 -12.86 -5.27
N ALA A 51 7.96 -13.93 -5.65
CA ALA A 51 8.50 -14.07 -7.00
C ALA A 51 7.35 -13.73 -7.95
N ALA A 52 7.54 -12.64 -8.71
CA ALA A 52 6.46 -11.87 -9.31
C ALA A 52 5.39 -12.78 -9.89
N VAL A 53 4.17 -12.72 -9.33
CA VAL A 53 3.01 -12.98 -10.17
C VAL A 53 2.93 -11.75 -11.06
N ASP A 54 3.53 -11.88 -12.24
CA ASP A 54 3.40 -10.97 -13.35
C ASP A 54 1.93 -11.02 -13.80
N ASP A 55 1.04 -10.31 -13.08
CA ASP A 55 -0.34 -10.13 -13.52
C ASP A 55 -0.81 -8.72 -13.14
N ALA A 56 -0.74 -7.86 -14.15
CA ALA A 56 -1.63 -6.73 -14.40
C ALA A 56 -2.06 -5.84 -13.21
N GLN A 57 -1.32 -4.77 -12.98
CA GLN A 57 -1.94 -3.48 -12.67
C GLN A 57 -1.36 -2.40 -13.59
N ASP A 58 -1.79 -2.45 -14.85
CA ASP A 58 -2.01 -1.26 -15.64
C ASP A 58 -3.36 -0.67 -15.19
N THR A 59 -3.35 0.08 -14.09
CA THR A 59 -4.52 0.85 -13.66
C THR A 59 -4.12 2.26 -13.23
N ALA A 60 -3.94 3.13 -14.23
CA ALA A 60 -4.52 4.49 -14.26
C ALA A 60 -3.84 5.38 -15.33
N THR A 61 -4.43 5.44 -16.53
CA THR A 61 -4.60 6.71 -17.23
C THR A 61 -6.06 6.80 -17.65
N THR A 62 -6.91 7.15 -16.69
CA THR A 62 -8.21 7.73 -16.98
C THR A 62 -7.99 9.22 -17.21
N ALA A 63 -7.69 9.60 -18.46
CA ALA A 63 -7.98 10.98 -18.89
C ALA A 63 -9.50 11.06 -19.10
N PRO A 64 -10.23 12.02 -18.51
CA PRO A 64 -11.62 12.21 -18.85
C PRO A 64 -11.70 12.70 -20.30
N ALA A 65 -12.23 11.87 -21.19
CA ALA A 65 -12.72 12.34 -22.48
C ALA A 65 -14.06 13.06 -22.26
N GLY A 66 -14.02 14.25 -21.68
CA GLY A 66 -14.95 15.33 -22.03
C GLY A 66 -14.16 16.26 -22.94
N GLY A 67 -14.61 16.71 -24.10
CA GLY A 67 -15.95 17.04 -24.56
C GLY A 67 -15.77 18.31 -25.39
N ASP A 68 -16.09 18.24 -26.68
CA ASP A 68 -16.56 19.31 -27.56
C ASP A 68 -15.76 20.64 -27.73
N HIS A 69 -15.09 20.79 -28.89
CA HIS A 69 -14.84 22.04 -29.66
C HIS A 69 -14.18 21.59 -30.98
N GLU A 70 -14.62 21.85 -32.21
CA GLU A 70 -15.37 22.94 -32.87
C GLU A 70 -16.17 22.39 -34.08
#